data_AF-A0A1Q7SBA3-F1
#
_entry.id   AF-A0A1Q7SBA3-F1
#
_cell.length_a   1.000
_cell.length_b   1.000
_cell.length_c   1.000
_cell.angle_alpha   90.00
_cell.angle_beta   90.00
_cell.angle_gamma   90.00
#
_symmetry.space_group_name_H-M   'P 1'
#
loop_
_entity.id
_entity.type
_entity.pdbx_description
1 polymer ?
#
loop_
_entity_poly.entity_id
_entity_poly.type
_entity_poly.pdbx_seq_one_letter_code
_entity_poly.pdbx_strand_id
1 'polypeptide(L)'
;MHRVGWFATMRHQRSIKPYARPIPPVPGTVPVTGADPLMTLATADRLANPRTRTSESINHGRFLYETYCLVCHGQAGRGDGPISSAAGGPFFGVRSLVNDTIARRTDGYIYAVIVSGQVMGRGLMPVYGDKVRGADRWDLVNYVRTLQAGAKSPTGRR
;
A
#
# COMPACT_ATOMS: atom_id res chain seq x y z
N MET A 1 -36.42 -7.01 -23.01
CA MET A 1 -36.53 -8.42 -22.56
C MET A 1 -36.43 -8.47 -21.04
N HIS A 2 -37.55 -8.60 -20.32
CA HIS A 2 -37.54 -8.77 -18.86
C HIS A 2 -37.30 -10.25 -18.53
N ARG A 3 -36.19 -10.56 -17.85
CA ARG A 3 -35.93 -11.91 -17.36
C ARG A 3 -36.72 -12.11 -16.08
N VAL A 4 -37.87 -12.78 -16.17
CA VAL A 4 -38.64 -13.20 -14.99
C VAL A 4 -37.92 -14.41 -14.39
N GLY A 5 -37.33 -14.22 -13.20
CA GLY A 5 -36.63 -15.30 -12.51
C GLY A 5 -37.61 -16.37 -12.04
N TRP A 6 -37.59 -17.53 -12.70
CA TRP A 6 -38.26 -18.74 -12.21
C TRP A 6 -37.71 -19.07 -10.82
N PHE A 7 -38.59 -19.01 -9.80
CA PHE A 7 -38.27 -19.09 -8.36
C PHE A 7 -37.25 -18.06 -7.85
N ALA A 8 -37.62 -16.77 -7.82
CA ALA A 8 -36.83 -15.71 -7.18
C ALA A 8 -36.85 -15.72 -5.64
N THR A 9 -37.52 -16.69 -5.02
CA THR A 9 -37.54 -16.89 -3.57
C THR A 9 -36.12 -17.03 -3.03
N MET A 10 -35.76 -16.20 -2.05
CA MET A 10 -34.44 -16.14 -1.41
C MET A 10 -33.26 -15.60 -2.24
N ARG A 11 -33.46 -15.22 -3.52
CA ARG A 11 -32.42 -14.48 -4.29
C ARG A 11 -32.15 -13.11 -3.66
N HIS A 12 -33.23 -12.41 -3.31
CA HIS A 12 -33.19 -11.18 -2.53
C HIS A 12 -33.63 -11.50 -1.11
N GLN A 13 -32.67 -11.49 -0.20
CA GLN A 13 -32.92 -11.76 1.21
C GLN A 13 -33.25 -10.45 1.94
N ARG A 14 -34.03 -10.52 3.02
CA ARG A 14 -34.29 -9.37 3.92
C ARG A 14 -33.01 -8.90 4.64
N SER A 15 -31.98 -9.75 4.72
CA SER A 15 -30.69 -9.40 5.32
C SER A 15 -29.98 -8.31 4.50
N ILE A 16 -29.48 -7.27 5.16
CA ILE A 16 -28.62 -6.28 4.52
C ILE A 16 -27.27 -6.94 4.22
N LYS A 17 -26.89 -7.01 2.94
CA LYS A 17 -25.60 -7.57 2.53
C LYS A 17 -24.47 -6.56 2.73
N PRO A 18 -23.22 -7.02 2.92
CA PRO A 18 -22.05 -6.15 2.84
C PRO A 18 -22.12 -5.33 1.54
N TYR A 19 -21.86 -4.03 1.64
CA TYR A 19 -21.96 -3.03 0.56
C TYR A 19 -23.37 -2.65 0.06
N ALA A 20 -24.45 -3.31 0.51
CA ALA A 20 -25.81 -2.90 0.13
C ALA A 20 -26.22 -1.57 0.75
N ARG A 21 -25.82 -1.33 2.02
CA ARG A 21 -26.02 -0.08 2.77
C ARG A 21 -24.83 0.13 3.71
N PRO A 22 -23.68 0.62 3.22
CA PRO A 22 -22.51 0.84 4.06
C PRO A 22 -22.77 1.96 5.08
N ILE A 23 -22.65 1.63 6.37
CA ILE A 23 -22.72 2.59 7.47
C ILE A 23 -21.31 2.69 8.06
N PRO A 24 -20.63 3.84 7.97
CA PRO A 24 -19.32 3.99 8.58
C PRO A 24 -19.43 3.94 10.11
N PRO A 25 -18.39 3.48 10.81
CA PRO A 25 -18.36 3.53 12.27
C PRO A 25 -18.33 4.98 12.77
N VAL A 26 -18.82 5.21 13.99
CA VAL A 26 -18.75 6.52 14.63
C VAL A 26 -17.28 6.92 14.83
N PRO A 27 -16.89 8.19 14.56
CA PRO A 27 -15.52 8.65 14.77
C PRO A 27 -15.03 8.41 16.20
N GLY A 28 -13.78 7.96 16.34
CA GLY A 28 -13.16 7.67 17.64
C GLY A 28 -13.40 6.26 18.18
N THR A 29 -14.16 5.42 17.47
CA THR A 29 -14.30 3.99 17.83
C THR A 29 -13.01 3.22 17.56
N VAL A 30 -12.67 2.29 18.45
CA VAL A 30 -11.46 1.46 18.38
C VAL A 30 -11.86 -0.01 18.24
N PRO A 31 -11.31 -0.75 17.25
CA PRO A 31 -11.56 -2.19 17.12
C PRO A 31 -11.00 -2.97 18.32
N VAL A 32 -11.65 -4.08 18.68
CA VAL A 32 -11.16 -4.99 19.75
C VAL A 32 -9.80 -5.62 19.42
N THR A 33 -9.45 -5.69 18.14
CA THR A 33 -8.14 -6.16 17.65
C THR A 33 -7.04 -5.10 17.75
N GLY A 34 -7.36 -3.91 18.29
CA GLY A 34 -6.49 -2.75 18.32
C GLY A 34 -6.65 -1.85 17.11
N ALA A 35 -6.38 -0.56 17.30
CA ALA A 35 -6.29 0.42 16.21
C ALA A 35 -4.82 0.63 15.81
N ASP A 36 -4.61 0.91 14.53
CA ASP A 36 -3.32 1.46 14.08
C ASP A 36 -3.08 2.83 14.75
N PRO A 37 -1.87 3.11 15.23
CA PRO A 37 -1.58 4.41 15.82
C PRO A 37 -1.70 5.51 14.76
N LEU A 38 -2.08 6.72 15.18
CA LEU A 38 -2.04 7.88 14.30
C LEU A 38 -0.59 8.12 13.85
N MET A 39 -0.36 8.04 12.55
CA MET A 39 0.98 8.11 11.98
C MET A 39 1.40 9.57 11.78
N THR A 40 2.30 10.04 12.64
CA THR A 40 3.09 11.25 12.46
C THR A 40 4.53 10.89 12.08
N LEU A 41 5.33 11.85 11.60
CA LEU A 41 6.77 11.62 11.35
C LEU A 41 7.50 11.10 12.60
N ALA A 42 7.23 11.71 13.76
CA ALA A 42 7.89 11.35 15.01
C ALA A 42 7.53 9.94 15.50
N THR A 43 6.27 9.52 15.33
CA THR A 43 5.84 8.16 15.69
C THR A 43 6.32 7.13 14.68
N ALA A 44 6.36 7.49 13.39
CA ALA A 44 6.83 6.62 12.32
C ALA A 44 8.31 6.27 12.47
N ASP A 45 9.18 7.25 12.74
CA ASP A 45 10.63 7.00 12.86
C ASP A 45 11.02 6.14 14.05
N ARG A 46 10.14 6.01 15.06
CA ARG A 46 10.34 5.12 16.22
C ARG A 46 9.87 3.69 15.97
N LEU A 47 9.14 3.45 14.88
CA LEU A 47 8.56 2.14 14.60
C LEU A 47 9.63 1.23 13.98
N ALA A 48 9.98 0.19 14.73
CA ALA A 48 10.86 -0.87 14.26
C ALA A 48 10.06 -1.92 13.49
N ASN A 49 10.63 -2.44 12.41
CA ASN A 49 10.04 -3.53 11.63
C ASN A 49 10.14 -4.85 12.41
N PRO A 50 9.01 -5.43 12.88
CA PRO A 50 9.03 -6.69 13.62
C PRO A 50 9.09 -7.90 12.68
N ARG A 51 8.90 -7.72 11.37
CA ARG A 51 8.86 -8.80 10.38
C ARG A 51 10.25 -9.05 9.82
N THR A 52 10.84 -10.19 10.18
CA THR A 52 12.10 -10.66 9.63
C THR A 52 12.03 -10.75 8.10
N ARG A 53 13.06 -10.26 7.41
CA ARG A 53 13.16 -10.28 5.95
C ARG A 53 13.50 -11.71 5.46
N THR A 54 12.50 -12.58 5.45
CA THR A 54 12.57 -13.92 4.84
C THR A 54 12.16 -13.89 3.37
N SER A 55 12.45 -14.95 2.62
CA SER A 55 11.98 -15.10 1.23
C SER A 55 10.46 -15.04 1.12
N GLU A 56 9.75 -15.63 2.08
CA GLU A 56 8.29 -15.56 2.19
C GLU A 56 7.79 -14.11 2.32
N SER A 57 8.37 -13.34 3.24
CA SER A 57 8.04 -11.92 3.45
C SER A 57 8.29 -11.10 2.18
N ILE A 58 9.41 -11.33 1.50
CA ILE A 58 9.76 -10.66 0.24
C ILE A 58 8.77 -11.02 -0.87
N ASN A 59 8.43 -12.30 -1.03
CA ASN A 59 7.52 -12.77 -2.07
C ASN A 59 6.10 -12.25 -1.86
N HIS A 60 5.63 -12.25 -0.62
CA HIS A 60 4.33 -11.67 -0.28
C HIS A 60 4.33 -10.14 -0.49
N GLY A 61 5.38 -9.46 -0.05
CA GLY A 61 5.57 -8.04 -0.30
C GLY A 61 5.60 -7.69 -1.80
N ARG A 62 6.23 -8.54 -2.62
CA ARG A 62 6.22 -8.40 -4.08
C ARG A 62 4.82 -8.48 -4.65
N PHE A 63 4.04 -9.49 -4.26
CA PHE A 63 2.66 -9.65 -4.69
C PHE A 63 1.82 -8.41 -4.38
N LEU A 64 1.93 -7.90 -3.15
CA LEU A 64 1.23 -6.68 -2.73
C LEU A 64 1.71 -5.45 -3.51
N TYR A 65 3.01 -5.35 -3.79
CA TYR A 65 3.58 -4.25 -4.55
C TYR A 65 3.08 -4.22 -6.00
N GLU A 66 3.08 -5.37 -6.66
CA GLU A 66 2.56 -5.52 -8.02
C GLU A 66 1.07 -5.21 -8.08
N THR A 67 0.32 -5.51 -7.01
CA THR A 67 -1.12 -5.24 -6.91
C THR A 67 -1.44 -3.75 -6.69
N TYR A 68 -0.72 -3.07 -5.79
CA TYR A 68 -1.12 -1.74 -5.31
C TYR A 68 -0.16 -0.60 -5.65
N CYS A 69 1.14 -0.88 -5.81
CA CYS A 69 2.19 0.15 -5.84
C CYS A 69 2.80 0.34 -7.23
N LEU A 70 2.89 -0.73 -8.01
CA LEU A 70 3.57 -0.77 -9.31
C LEU A 70 3.00 0.25 -10.30
N VAL A 71 1.69 0.44 -10.30
CA VAL A 71 0.99 1.34 -11.23
C VAL A 71 1.55 2.77 -11.21
N CYS A 72 2.02 3.24 -10.05
CA CYS A 72 2.67 4.54 -9.89
C CYS A 72 4.21 4.40 -9.87
N HIS A 73 4.74 3.49 -9.04
CA HIS A 73 6.16 3.47 -8.73
C HIS A 73 7.03 2.66 -9.71
N GLY A 74 6.41 1.91 -10.63
CA GLY A 74 7.09 1.10 -11.65
C GLY A 74 7.69 -0.18 -11.08
N GLN A 75 8.04 -1.15 -11.95
CA GLN A 75 8.53 -2.46 -11.51
C GLN A 75 9.83 -2.39 -10.70
N ALA A 76 10.72 -1.46 -11.05
CA ALA A 76 11.99 -1.24 -10.37
C ALA A 76 11.91 -0.17 -9.25
N GLY A 77 10.71 0.35 -8.94
CA GLY A 77 10.53 1.40 -7.94
C GLY A 77 11.13 2.76 -8.32
N ARG A 78 11.28 3.06 -9.62
CA ARG A 78 11.91 4.30 -10.10
C ARG A 78 10.94 5.48 -10.22
N GLY A 79 9.66 5.29 -9.91
CA GLY A 79 8.63 6.33 -10.05
C GLY A 79 8.15 6.49 -11.50
N ASP A 80 8.32 5.46 -12.31
CA ASP A 80 8.07 5.37 -13.74
C ASP A 80 6.94 4.37 -14.06
N GLY A 81 6.00 4.18 -13.13
CA GLY A 81 4.80 3.39 -13.40
C GLY A 81 3.92 4.05 -14.48
N PRO A 82 3.05 3.28 -15.14
CA PRO A 82 2.28 3.73 -16.31
C PRO A 82 1.44 4.99 -16.09
N ILE A 83 1.04 5.31 -14.85
CA ILE A 83 0.27 6.52 -14.57
C ILE A 83 1.13 7.72 -14.16
N SER A 84 2.42 7.50 -13.92
CA SER A 84 3.39 8.56 -13.61
C SER A 84 3.70 9.39 -14.86
N SER A 85 3.89 10.69 -14.69
CA SER A 85 4.32 11.60 -15.75
C SER A 85 5.65 11.19 -16.37
N ALA A 86 6.52 10.48 -15.62
CA ALA A 86 7.77 9.94 -16.14
C ALA A 86 7.56 8.89 -17.25
N ALA A 87 6.39 8.23 -17.29
CA ALA A 87 5.99 7.27 -18.31
C ALA A 87 4.88 7.83 -19.25
N GLY A 88 4.64 9.15 -19.23
CA GLY A 88 3.60 9.80 -20.03
C GLY A 88 2.19 9.77 -19.43
N GLY A 89 2.04 9.34 -18.18
CA GLY A 89 0.78 9.38 -17.45
C GLY A 89 0.43 10.76 -16.87
N PRO A 90 -0.80 10.95 -16.36
CA PRO A 90 -1.28 12.26 -15.94
C PRO A 90 -0.80 12.70 -14.53
N PHE A 91 -0.17 11.82 -13.75
CA PHE A 91 0.20 12.11 -12.36
C PHE A 91 1.66 12.54 -12.21
N PHE A 92 1.87 13.78 -11.79
CA PHE A 92 3.19 14.34 -11.50
C PHE A 92 3.67 14.02 -10.09
N GLY A 93 4.99 14.05 -9.89
CA GLY A 93 5.58 14.02 -8.55
C GLY A 93 5.65 12.64 -7.90
N VAL A 94 5.41 11.55 -8.65
CA VAL A 94 5.65 10.20 -8.15
C VAL A 94 7.13 10.02 -7.85
N ARG A 95 7.46 9.77 -6.59
CA ARG A 95 8.85 9.69 -6.15
C ARG A 95 9.44 8.30 -6.42
N SER A 96 10.68 8.29 -6.92
CA SER A 96 11.51 7.09 -6.95
C SER A 96 11.74 6.58 -5.52
N LEU A 97 11.44 5.31 -5.30
CA LEU A 97 11.64 4.59 -4.04
C LEU A 97 13.11 4.21 -3.85
N VAL A 98 13.88 4.17 -4.93
CA VAL A 98 15.27 3.73 -4.97
C VAL A 98 16.29 4.87 -4.92
N ASN A 99 15.84 6.12 -4.89
CA ASN A 99 16.76 7.24 -4.72
C ASN A 99 17.38 7.27 -3.31
N ASP A 100 18.53 7.92 -3.18
CA ASP A 100 19.27 7.94 -1.91
C ASP A 100 18.50 8.60 -0.76
N THR A 101 17.69 9.61 -1.07
CA THR A 101 16.90 10.35 -0.06
C THR A 101 15.85 9.44 0.59
N ILE A 102 15.15 8.62 -0.19
CA ILE A 102 14.14 7.69 0.30
C ILE A 102 14.80 6.43 0.86
N ALA A 103 15.90 5.96 0.27
CA ALA A 103 16.66 4.83 0.81
C ALA A 103 17.19 5.08 2.22
N ARG A 104 17.51 6.33 2.58
CA ARG A 104 17.93 6.72 3.94
C ARG A 104 16.80 6.87 4.96
N ARG A 105 15.52 6.83 4.54
CA ARG A 105 14.40 6.90 5.48
C ARG A 105 14.31 5.62 6.31
N THR A 106 13.68 5.70 7.48
CA THR A 106 13.44 4.55 8.37
C THR A 106 12.40 3.60 7.77
N ASP A 107 12.40 2.34 8.22
CA ASP A 107 11.36 1.37 7.82
C ASP A 107 9.97 1.84 8.27
N GLY A 108 9.88 2.41 9.47
CA GLY A 108 8.65 2.99 9.99
C GLY A 108 8.14 4.19 9.18
N TYR A 109 9.02 5.01 8.59
CA TYR A 109 8.61 6.06 7.65
C TYR A 109 7.92 5.47 6.41
N ILE A 110 8.50 4.41 5.81
CA ILE A 110 7.90 3.76 4.64
C ILE A 110 6.56 3.11 5.02
N TYR A 111 6.50 2.45 6.17
CA TYR A 111 5.26 1.91 6.73
C TYR A 111 4.18 3.00 6.88
N ALA A 112 4.54 4.14 7.47
CA ALA A 112 3.62 5.26 7.66
C ALA A 112 3.13 5.85 6.33
N VAL A 113 3.97 5.93 5.30
CA VAL A 113 3.55 6.36 3.95
C VAL A 113 2.51 5.40 3.35
N ILE A 114 2.63 4.09 3.59
CA ILE A 114 1.62 3.10 3.15
C ILE A 114 0.31 3.32 3.92
N VAL A 115 0.39 3.50 5.24
CA VAL A 115 -0.79 3.68 6.10
C VAL A 115 -1.53 4.99 5.82
N SER A 116 -0.80 6.10 5.75
CA SER A 116 -1.35 7.46 5.70
C SER A 116 -0.74 8.29 4.56
N GLY A 117 -0.70 7.70 3.36
CA GLY A 117 -0.13 8.30 2.14
C GLY A 117 -0.61 9.73 1.84
N GLN A 118 -1.85 10.08 2.16
CA GLN A 118 -2.34 11.45 1.93
C GLN A 118 -1.60 12.49 2.78
N VAL A 119 -1.25 12.13 4.02
CA VAL A 119 -0.54 13.01 4.96
C VAL A 119 0.97 12.92 4.73
N MET A 120 1.50 11.70 4.65
CA MET A 120 2.94 11.42 4.61
C MET A 120 3.54 11.48 3.20
N GLY A 121 2.71 11.27 2.17
CA GLY A 121 3.04 11.33 0.74
C GLY A 121 2.68 12.67 0.10
N ARG A 122 2.64 13.74 0.89
CA ARG A 122 2.45 15.14 0.43
C ARG A 122 1.16 15.36 -0.37
N GLY A 123 0.09 14.63 -0.04
CA GLY A 123 -1.21 14.74 -0.71
C GLY A 123 -1.28 14.14 -2.12
N LEU A 124 -0.18 13.59 -2.65
CA LEU A 124 -0.12 12.99 -3.98
C LEU A 124 -0.36 11.48 -3.95
N MET A 125 -0.04 10.83 -2.84
CA MET A 125 -0.24 9.40 -2.66
C MET A 125 -1.57 9.13 -1.93
N PRO A 126 -2.48 8.31 -2.47
CA PRO A 126 -3.69 7.91 -1.76
C PRO A 126 -3.40 7.13 -0.47
N VAL A 127 -4.42 7.02 0.38
CA VAL A 127 -4.38 6.16 1.56
C VAL A 127 -4.51 4.69 1.15
N TYR A 128 -3.58 3.84 1.60
CA TYR A 128 -3.60 2.39 1.37
C TYR A 128 -3.75 1.56 2.66
N GLY A 129 -3.77 2.20 3.84
CA GLY A 129 -3.93 1.52 5.12
C GLY A 129 -5.22 0.70 5.25
N ASP A 130 -6.25 1.03 4.47
CA ASP A 130 -7.51 0.29 4.39
C ASP A 130 -7.40 -1.01 3.57
N LYS A 131 -6.47 -1.07 2.60
CA LYS A 131 -6.27 -2.19 1.66
C LYS A 131 -5.17 -3.13 2.11
N VAL A 132 -4.07 -2.59 2.63
CA VAL A 132 -2.95 -3.36 3.17
C VAL A 132 -2.98 -3.21 4.69
N ARG A 133 -3.10 -4.30 5.43
CA ARG A 133 -3.36 -4.28 6.88
C ARG A 133 -2.29 -5.05 7.66
N GLY A 134 -2.05 -4.64 8.90
CA GLY A 134 -1.20 -5.38 9.83
C GLY A 134 0.19 -5.73 9.28
N ALA A 135 0.54 -7.02 9.32
CA ALA A 135 1.85 -7.54 8.93
C ALA A 135 2.18 -7.36 7.44
N ASP A 136 1.18 -7.32 6.57
CA ASP A 136 1.34 -7.19 5.11
C ASP A 136 2.09 -5.92 4.72
N ARG A 137 1.92 -4.86 5.51
CA ARG A 137 2.63 -3.59 5.32
C ARG A 137 4.14 -3.74 5.56
N TRP A 138 4.53 -4.60 6.49
CA TRP A 138 5.94 -4.89 6.75
C TRP A 138 6.57 -5.77 5.67
N ASP A 139 5.79 -6.68 5.09
CA ASP A 139 6.20 -7.45 3.92
C ASP A 139 6.47 -6.51 2.72
N LEU A 140 5.59 -5.51 2.50
CA LEU A 140 5.82 -4.45 1.52
C LEU A 140 7.09 -3.65 1.80
N VAL A 141 7.31 -3.21 3.05
CA VAL A 141 8.53 -2.50 3.43
C VAL A 141 9.75 -3.35 3.12
N ASN A 142 9.72 -4.65 3.45
CA ASN A 142 10.80 -5.58 3.16
C ASN A 142 11.07 -5.71 1.66
N TYR A 143 10.04 -5.78 0.82
CA TYR A 143 10.20 -5.80 -0.63
C TYR A 143 10.77 -4.48 -1.17
N VAL A 144 10.29 -3.32 -0.71
CA VAL A 144 10.84 -2.01 -1.11
C VAL A 144 12.33 -1.91 -0.79
N ARG A 145 12.78 -2.44 0.35
CA ARG A 145 14.21 -2.51 0.67
C ARG A 145 15.00 -3.43 -0.25
N THR A 146 14.41 -4.52 -0.75
CA THR A 146 15.07 -5.33 -1.79
C THR A 146 15.22 -4.58 -3.11
N LEU A 147 14.24 -3.76 -3.51
CA LEU A 147 14.36 -2.89 -4.69
C LEU A 147 15.49 -1.87 -4.51
N GLN A 148 15.60 -1.26 -3.32
CA GLN A 148 16.67 -0.32 -2.99
C GLN A 148 18.06 -0.98 -3.00
N ALA A 149 18.16 -2.21 -2.50
CA ALA A 149 19.42 -2.97 -2.55
C ALA A 149 19.80 -3.30 -4.01
N GLY A 150 18.85 -3.78 -4.81
CA GLY A 150 19.07 -4.09 -6.23
C GLY A 150 19.46 -2.88 -7.07
N ALA A 151 18.95 -1.69 -6.75
CA ALA A 151 19.34 -0.46 -7.43
C ALA A 151 20.76 0.03 -7.09
N LYS A 152 21.28 -0.30 -5.90
CA LYS A 152 22.65 0.01 -5.49
C LYS A 152 23.68 -0.93 -6.11
N SER A 153 23.29 -2.18 -6.40
CA SER A 153 24.12 -3.12 -7.13
C SER A 153 24.14 -2.68 -8.61
N PRO A 154 25.28 -2.19 -9.14
CA PRO A 154 25.35 -1.88 -10.56
C PRO A 154 25.32 -3.22 -11.30
N THR A 155 24.17 -3.59 -11.85
CA THR A 155 24.11 -4.64 -12.87
C THR A 155 25.01 -4.17 -14.01
N GLY A 156 26.07 -4.93 -14.25
CA GLY A 156 27.29 -4.48 -14.91
C GLY A 156 27.10 -3.83 -16.28
N ARG A 157 28.03 -2.92 -16.59
CA ARG A 157 28.43 -2.63 -17.97
C ARG A 157 28.72 -3.95 -18.67
N ARG A 158 27.99 -4.23 -19.74
CA ARG A 158 28.51 -4.85 -20.97
C ARG A 158 27.89 -4.12 -22.14
#